data_AF-A0A859FDZ6-F1
#
_entry.id   AF-A0A859FDZ6-F1
#
_cell.length_a   1.000
_cell.length_b   1.000
_cell.length_c   1.000
_cell.angle_alpha   90.00
_cell.angle_beta   90.00
_cell.angle_gamma   90.00
#
_symmetry.space_group_name_H-M   'P 1'
#
loop_
_entity.id
_entity.type
_entity.pdbx_description
1 polymer ?
#
loop_
_entity_poly.entity_id
_entity_poly.type
_entity_poly.pdbx_seq_one_letter_code
_entity_poly.pdbx_strand_id
1 'polypeptide(L)'
;MLCYNNGDKSEVIHVILRPDSIHDKVEFFQAKSLADLENRIAAKIDANTALLLEVHHVSHQLTFDPESGKPYYTASVHFKAKK
;
A
#
# COMPACT_ATOMS: atom_id res chain seq x y z
N MET A 1 12.64 -6.99 -1.74
CA MET A 1 12.21 -6.99 -3.14
C MET A 1 11.38 -8.25 -3.36
N LEU A 2 10.06 -8.15 -3.22
CA LEU A 2 9.16 -9.25 -3.62
C LEU A 2 8.53 -8.81 -4.95
N CYS A 3 9.08 -9.33 -6.03
CA CYS A 3 8.49 -9.22 -7.35
C CYS A 3 7.38 -10.28 -7.43
N TYR A 4 6.14 -9.88 -7.67
CA TYR A 4 5.09 -10.83 -8.06
C TYR A 4 4.39 -10.30 -9.31
N ASN A 5 4.81 -10.85 -10.45
CA ASN A 5 4.06 -10.76 -11.70
C ASN A 5 2.83 -11.62 -11.54
N ASN A 6 1.65 -11.01 -11.56
CA ASN A 6 0.45 -11.66 -12.05
C ASN A 6 -0.45 -10.60 -12.68
N GLY A 7 -0.79 -10.86 -13.94
CA GLY A 7 -1.59 -9.97 -14.77
C GLY A 7 -2.90 -9.60 -14.09
N ASP A 8 -3.14 -8.29 -14.07
CA ASP A 8 -4.46 -7.68 -14.02
C ASP A 8 -5.47 -8.32 -13.05
N LYS A 9 -5.20 -8.21 -11.75
CA LYS A 9 -6.20 -7.75 -10.77
C LYS A 9 -5.48 -6.89 -9.75
N SER A 10 -6.15 -5.83 -9.32
CA SER A 10 -5.75 -4.95 -8.22
C SER A 10 -5.64 -5.71 -6.90
N GLU A 11 -4.61 -6.55 -6.73
CA GLU A 11 -4.38 -7.28 -5.50
C GLU A 11 -3.54 -6.41 -4.57
N VAL A 12 -4.24 -5.70 -3.69
CA VAL A 12 -3.60 -5.16 -2.48
C VAL A 12 -3.13 -6.38 -1.68
N ILE A 13 -1.81 -6.59 -1.61
CA ILE A 13 -1.24 -7.65 -0.80
C ILE A 13 -1.44 -7.25 0.66
N HIS A 14 -2.44 -7.85 1.30
CA HIS A 14 -2.74 -7.69 2.71
C HIS A 14 -1.73 -8.48 3.54
N VAL A 15 -0.61 -7.86 3.93
CA VAL A 15 0.29 -8.46 4.93
C VAL A 15 -0.18 -8.03 6.32
N ILE A 16 -0.91 -8.93 6.99
CA ILE A 16 -1.34 -8.76 8.38
C ILE A 16 -0.20 -9.24 9.29
N LEU A 17 0.35 -8.35 10.11
CA LEU A 17 1.20 -8.72 11.26
C LEU A 17 0.47 -8.28 12.54
N ARG A 18 -0.15 -9.22 13.26
CA ARG A 18 -0.69 -9.00 14.61
C ARG A 18 0.05 -9.86 15.63
N PRO A 19 0.23 -9.36 16.86
CA PRO A 19 0.03 -10.23 18.02
C PRO A 19 -1.42 -10.17 18.51
N ASP A 20 -1.91 -9.19 19.28
CA ASP A 20 -3.22 -9.39 19.96
C ASP A 20 -4.21 -8.20 20.01
N SER A 21 -3.94 -7.09 19.33
CA SER A 21 -4.90 -5.98 19.22
C SER A 21 -4.63 -5.16 17.95
N ILE A 22 -5.68 -4.57 17.36
CA ILE A 22 -5.60 -3.75 16.13
C ILE A 22 -4.78 -2.49 16.44
N HIS A 23 -3.45 -2.60 16.41
CA HIS A 23 -2.55 -1.49 16.68
C HIS A 23 -1.69 -1.12 15.49
N ASP A 24 -1.30 -2.08 14.66
CA ASP A 24 -0.43 -1.85 13.51
C ASP A 24 -0.98 -2.57 12.29
N LYS A 25 -0.93 -1.89 11.14
CA LYS A 25 -1.36 -2.43 9.85
C LYS A 25 -0.45 -1.88 8.76
N VAL A 26 0.11 -2.77 7.93
CA VAL A 26 0.90 -2.37 6.76
C VAL A 26 0.15 -2.78 5.50
N GLU A 27 -0.07 -1.83 4.59
CA GLU A 27 -0.66 -2.08 3.27
C GLU A 27 0.31 -1.67 2.16
N PHE A 28 0.37 -2.47 1.10
CA PHE A 28 1.19 -2.19 -0.07
C PHE A 28 0.30 -1.75 -1.24
N PHE A 29 0.73 -0.71 -1.95
CA PHE A 29 0.04 -0.10 -3.07
C PHE A 29 0.94 -0.13 -4.29
N GLN A 30 0.32 -0.24 -5.47
CA GLN A 30 1.02 -0.12 -6.75
C GLN A 30 0.14 0.55 -7.79
N ALA A 31 0.68 1.33 -8.71
CA ALA A 31 -0.07 1.92 -9.81
C ALA A 31 0.83 2.22 -11.00
N LYS A 32 0.21 2.44 -12.17
CA LYS A 32 0.91 2.82 -13.41
C LYS A 32 1.25 4.32 -13.47
N SER A 33 0.70 5.13 -12.57
CA SER A 33 1.01 6.55 -12.42
C SER A 33 1.03 6.94 -10.94
N LEU A 34 1.78 7.99 -10.61
CA LEU A 34 1.83 8.51 -9.24
C LEU A 34 0.46 9.01 -8.77
N ALA A 35 -0.30 9.69 -9.64
CA ALA A 35 -1.63 10.19 -9.31
C ALA A 35 -2.61 9.06 -8.95
N ASP A 36 -2.57 7.94 -9.66
CA ASP A 36 -3.39 6.77 -9.34
C ASP A 36 -2.93 6.12 -8.02
N LEU A 37 -1.61 6.06 -7.77
CA LEU A 37 -1.08 5.57 -6.49
C LEU A 37 -1.61 6.42 -5.32
N GLU A 38 -1.53 7.74 -5.43
CA GLU A 38 -1.98 8.70 -4.41
C GLU A 38 -3.48 8.59 -4.15
N ASN A 39 -4.30 8.50 -5.21
CA ASN A 39 -5.75 8.33 -5.07
C ASN A 39 -6.10 7.03 -4.32
N ARG A 40 -5.40 5.93 -4.62
CA ARG A 40 -5.61 4.64 -3.94
C ARG A 40 -5.21 4.70 -2.47
N ILE A 41 -4.10 5.39 -2.15
CA ILE A 41 -3.65 5.59 -0.76
C ILE A 41 -4.66 6.46 0.00
N ALA A 42 -5.11 7.58 -0.59
CA ALA A 42 -6.09 8.49 0.02
C ALA A 42 -7.40 7.77 0.37
N ALA A 43 -7.94 6.98 -0.56
CA ALA A 43 -9.15 6.18 -0.32
C ALA A 43 -8.98 5.18 0.85
N LYS A 44 -7.78 4.63 1.04
CA LYS A 44 -7.48 3.76 2.20
C LYS A 44 -7.27 4.51 3.50
N ILE A 45 -6.71 5.72 3.46
CA ILE A 45 -6.62 6.60 4.63
C ILE A 45 -8.02 6.93 5.16
N ASP A 46 -8.93 7.31 4.28
CA ASP A 46 -10.32 7.62 4.64
C ASP A 46 -11.03 6.41 5.25
N ALA A 47 -10.88 5.24 4.64
CA ALA A 47 -11.45 4.00 5.15
C ALA A 47 -10.86 3.58 6.52
N ASN A 48 -9.55 3.75 6.73
CA ASN A 48 -8.88 3.39 7.98
C ASN A 48 -9.12 4.42 9.10
N THR A 49 -9.50 5.65 8.77
CA THR A 49 -9.95 6.65 9.76
C THR A 49 -11.18 6.16 10.53
N ALA A 50 -12.12 5.47 9.86
CA ALA A 50 -13.27 4.84 10.51
C ALA A 50 -12.88 3.71 11.48
N LEU A 51 -11.66 3.17 11.37
CA LEU A 51 -11.10 2.15 12.25
C LEU A 51 -10.21 2.75 13.36
N LEU A 52 -10.22 4.07 13.57
CA LEU A 52 -9.36 4.79 14.51
C LEU A 52 -7.86 4.57 14.26
N LEU A 53 -7.49 4.31 13.00
CA LEU A 53 -6.10 4.22 12.58
C LEU A 53 -5.66 5.54 11.93
N GLU A 54 -4.43 5.95 12.20
CA GLU A 54 -3.75 7.07 11.56
C GLU A 54 -2.54 6.59 10.76
N VAL A 55 -2.07 7.41 9.81
CA VAL A 55 -0.85 7.12 9.04
C VAL A 55 0.37 7.32 9.95
N HIS A 56 1.13 6.26 10.16
CA HIS A 56 2.42 6.31 10.86
C HIS A 56 3.56 6.67 9.91
N HIS A 57 3.60 6.03 8.74
CA HIS A 57 4.69 6.18 7.79
C HIS A 57 4.25 5.77 6.38
N VAL A 58 4.80 6.44 5.36
CA VAL A 58 4.64 6.08 3.95
C VAL A 58 6.02 6.02 3.29
N SER A 59 6.34 4.89 2.66
CA SER A 59 7.56 4.72 1.86
C SER A 59 7.19 4.53 0.40
N HIS A 60 7.76 5.34 -0.50
CA HIS A 60 7.54 5.21 -1.94
C HIS A 60 8.72 4.52 -2.61
N GLN A 61 8.43 3.73 -3.65
CA GLN A 61 9.45 3.12 -4.50
C GLN A 61 8.97 3.13 -5.96
N LEU A 62 9.91 3.24 -6.89
CA LEU A 62 9.67 3.04 -8.31
C LEU A 62 10.26 1.68 -8.71
N THR A 63 9.46 0.83 -9.33
CA THR A 63 9.91 -0.47 -9.86
C THR A 63 9.62 -0.52 -11.34
N PHE A 64 10.48 -1.15 -12.13
CA PHE A 64 10.25 -1.33 -13.56
C PHE A 64 9.82 -2.76 -13.83
N ASP A 65 8.80 -2.92 -14.68
CA ASP A 65 8.42 -4.20 -15.24
C ASP A 65 9.59 -4.76 -16.06
N PRO A 66 10.12 -5.95 -15.73
CA PRO A 66 11.28 -6.51 -16.41
C PRO A 66 10.99 -6.92 -17.87
N GLU A 67 9.73 -7.15 -18.23
CA GLU A 67 9.33 -7.52 -19.59
C GLU A 67 8.95 -6.29 -20.42
N SER A 68 8.12 -5.40 -19.86
CA SER A 68 7.60 -4.24 -20.59
C SER A 68 8.42 -2.96 -20.44
N GLY A 69 9.36 -2.92 -19.48
CA GLY A 69 10.15 -1.74 -19.14
C GLY A 69 9.33 -0.58 -18.54
N LYS A 70 8.04 -0.78 -18.29
CA LYS A 70 7.15 0.28 -17.79
C LYS A 70 7.32 0.48 -16.29
N PRO A 71 7.23 1.72 -15.78
CA PRO A 71 7.29 1.98 -14.36
C PRO A 71 6.00 1.56 -13.65
N TYR A 72 6.16 0.96 -12.49
CA TYR A 72 5.16 0.84 -11.43
C TYR A 72 5.59 1.72 -10.26
N TYR A 73 4.71 2.64 -9.89
CA TYR A 73 4.83 3.42 -8.67
C TYR A 73 4.27 2.58 -7.54
N THR A 74 5.06 2.35 -6.49
CA THR A 74 4.64 1.55 -5.34
C THR A 74 4.81 2.31 -4.05
N ALA A 75 4.03 1.93 -3.04
CA ALA A 75 4.20 2.44 -1.70
C ALA A 75 3.89 1.38 -0.64
N SER A 76 4.59 1.43 0.49
CA SER A 76 4.18 0.79 1.73
C SER A 76 3.65 1.83 2.70
N VAL A 77 2.43 1.61 3.21
CA VAL A 77 1.79 2.50 4.18
C VAL A 77 1.62 1.75 5.48
N HIS A 78 2.25 2.27 6.52
CA HIS A 78 2.08 1.80 7.89
C HIS A 78 1.03 2.67 8.57
N PHE A 79 -0.11 2.05 8.90
CA PHE A 79 -1.15 2.61 9.74
C PHE A 79 -0.98 2.13 11.17
N LYS A 80 -1.28 3.00 12.14
CA LYS A 80 -1.26 2.67 13.56
C LYS A 80 -2.51 3.16 14.28
N ALA A 81 -2.84 2.57 15.42
CA ALA A 81 -3.89 3.12 16.28
C ALA A 81 -3.58 4.57 16.67
N LYS A 82 -4.57 5.44 16.53
CA LYS A 82 -4.49 6.82 16.98
C LYS A 82 -4.30 6.86 18.49
N LYS A 83 -3.32 7.64 18.95
CA LYS A 83 -3.07 7.86 20.38
C LYS A 83 -4.05 8.86 20.98
#